data_AF-A0A081BID7-F1
#
_entry.id   AF-A0A081BID7-F1
#
_cell.length_a   1.000
_cell.length_b   1.000
_cell.length_c   1.000
_cell.angle_alpha   90.00
_cell.angle_beta   90.00
_cell.angle_gamma   90.00
#
_symmetry.space_group_name_H-M   'P 1'
#
loop_
_entity.id
_entity.type
_entity.pdbx_description
1 polymer ?
#
loop_
_entity_poly.entity_id
_entity_poly.type
_entity_poly.pdbx_seq_one_letter_code
_entity_poly.pdbx_strand_id
1 'polypeptide(L)'
;MNKKIRVSSMIVMLCLCLGTIIEGLVPNAASSVALTSYRPWVTIISYIGVYTIILWLLTDTGTIKIILTLINIFAVVISLTFAFSGFMSFHGITGVSLMVVGIVGVVIGIYAVLANNKFTTVPHKSSDKTDK
;
A
#
# COMPACT_ATOMS: atom_id res chain seq x y z
N MET A 1 -8.57 6.86 14.99
CA MET A 1 -7.62 7.04 13.86
C MET A 1 -7.95 8.33 13.11
N ASN A 2 -6.97 9.07 12.60
CA ASN A 2 -7.24 10.19 11.69
C ASN A 2 -7.97 9.64 10.46
N LYS A 3 -9.14 10.20 10.08
CA LYS A 3 -9.90 9.77 8.88
C LYS A 3 -9.00 9.59 7.65
N LYS A 4 -7.99 10.45 7.54
CA LYS A 4 -6.95 10.43 6.51
C LYS A 4 -6.22 9.08 6.41
N ILE A 5 -5.77 8.48 7.53
CA ILE A 5 -5.03 7.20 7.52
C ILE A 5 -5.95 6.06 7.07
N ARG A 6 -7.23 6.07 7.50
CA ARG A 6 -8.21 5.06 7.07
C ARG A 6 -8.36 5.06 5.56
N VAL A 7 -8.58 6.25 5.02
CA VAL A 7 -8.81 6.46 3.58
C VAL A 7 -7.55 6.11 2.79
N SER A 8 -6.37 6.54 3.24
CA SER A 8 -5.12 6.21 2.56
C SER A 8 -4.87 4.70 2.53
N SER A 9 -5.05 3.97 3.63
CA SER A 9 -4.94 2.50 3.65
C SER A 9 -5.97 1.81 2.74
N MET A 10 -7.20 2.32 2.66
CA MET A 10 -8.20 1.81 1.72
C MET A 10 -7.80 2.03 0.26
N ILE A 11 -7.22 3.19 -0.07
CA ILE A 11 -6.75 3.46 -1.43
C ILE A 11 -5.57 2.54 -1.78
N VAL A 12 -4.63 2.31 -0.87
CA VAL A 12 -3.52 1.38 -1.07
C VAL A 12 -4.03 -0.04 -1.35
N MET A 13 -5.01 -0.51 -0.56
CA MET A 13 -5.67 -1.79 -0.81
C MET A 13 -6.28 -1.87 -2.21
N LEU A 14 -6.98 -0.81 -2.65
CA LEU A 14 -7.55 -0.76 -4.00
C LEU A 14 -6.47 -0.77 -5.09
N CYS A 15 -5.37 -0.04 -4.91
CA CYS A 15 -4.23 -0.06 -5.84
C CYS A 15 -3.65 -1.46 -5.98
N LEU A 16 -3.50 -2.21 -4.87
CA LEU A 16 -3.00 -3.59 -4.92
C LEU A 16 -3.96 -4.54 -5.66
N CYS A 17 -5.27 -4.37 -5.45
CA CYS A 17 -6.27 -5.18 -6.13
C CYS A 17 -6.30 -4.87 -7.63
N LEU A 18 -6.30 -3.58 -7.99
CA LEU A 18 -6.28 -3.14 -9.38
C LEU A 18 -4.99 -3.56 -10.09
N GLY A 19 -3.83 -3.45 -9.43
CA GLY A 19 -2.55 -3.92 -9.98
C GLY A 19 -2.60 -5.40 -10.35
N THR A 20 -3.09 -6.24 -9.44
CA THR A 20 -3.28 -7.69 -9.67
C THR A 20 -4.23 -7.97 -10.83
N ILE A 21 -5.34 -7.22 -10.95
CA ILE A 21 -6.29 -7.39 -12.06
C ILE A 21 -5.66 -6.98 -13.39
N ILE A 22 -4.96 -5.84 -13.41
CA ILE A 22 -4.31 -5.31 -14.62
C ILE A 22 -3.23 -6.27 -15.10
N GLU A 23 -2.40 -6.83 -14.21
CA GLU A 23 -1.43 -7.87 -14.57
C GLU A 23 -2.11 -9.11 -15.15
N GLY A 24 -3.23 -9.55 -14.56
CA GLY A 24 -3.97 -10.73 -15.02
C GLY A 24 -4.76 -10.54 -16.32
N LEU A 25 -5.02 -9.29 -16.73
CA LEU A 25 -5.67 -8.94 -18.01
C LEU A 25 -4.70 -8.93 -19.19
N VAL A 26 -3.39 -9.04 -18.95
CA VAL A 26 -2.42 -8.99 -20.04
C VAL A 26 -2.56 -10.25 -20.91
N PRO A 27 -2.71 -10.12 -22.24
CA PRO A 27 -2.93 -11.26 -23.14
C PRO A 27 -1.79 -12.28 -23.18
N ASN A 28 -0.60 -11.93 -22.68
CA ASN A 28 0.56 -12.81 -22.51
C ASN A 28 0.92 -13.02 -21.02
N ALA A 29 0.01 -12.75 -20.10
CA ALA A 29 0.22 -13.02 -18.68
C ALA A 29 0.56 -14.52 -18.49
N ALA A 30 1.55 -14.82 -17.66
CA ALA A 30 1.83 -16.21 -17.31
C ALA A 30 0.56 -16.86 -16.74
N SER A 31 0.37 -18.15 -16.99
CA SER A 31 -0.85 -18.89 -16.62
C SER A 31 -1.17 -18.83 -15.12
N SER A 32 -0.17 -18.52 -14.29
CA SER A 32 -0.28 -18.34 -12.84
C SER A 32 -0.82 -16.98 -12.40
N VAL A 33 -0.80 -15.96 -13.27
CA VAL A 33 -1.30 -14.60 -13.00
C VAL A 33 -2.50 -14.21 -13.86
N ALA A 34 -2.79 -14.96 -14.94
CA ALA A 34 -3.99 -14.78 -15.74
C ALA A 34 -5.28 -14.86 -14.89
N LEU A 35 -6.28 -14.03 -15.20
CA LEU A 35 -7.56 -13.98 -14.47
C LEU A 35 -8.35 -15.29 -14.48
N THR A 36 -8.06 -16.19 -15.43
CA THR A 36 -8.65 -17.53 -15.50
C THR A 36 -8.12 -18.47 -14.42
N SER A 37 -6.99 -18.13 -13.80
CA SER A 37 -6.41 -18.86 -12.68
C SER A 37 -7.01 -18.40 -11.36
N TYR A 38 -7.06 -19.29 -10.36
CA TYR A 38 -7.57 -18.96 -9.03
C TYR A 38 -6.61 -18.05 -8.23
N ARG A 39 -5.31 -18.06 -8.58
CA ARG A 39 -4.25 -17.33 -7.88
C ARG A 39 -4.51 -15.82 -7.73
N PRO A 40 -4.77 -15.03 -8.79
CA PRO A 40 -5.03 -13.60 -8.64
C PRO A 40 -6.24 -13.31 -7.74
N TRP A 41 -7.28 -14.13 -7.79
CA TRP A 41 -8.47 -13.98 -6.94
C TRP A 41 -8.17 -14.23 -5.47
N VAL A 42 -7.41 -15.27 -5.15
CA VAL A 42 -6.95 -15.54 -3.78
C VAL A 42 -6.10 -14.37 -3.25
N THR A 43 -5.23 -13.81 -4.08
CA THR A 43 -4.41 -12.64 -3.74
C THR A 43 -5.27 -11.41 -3.44
N ILE A 44 -6.26 -11.11 -4.28
CA ILE A 44 -7.18 -9.98 -4.09
C ILE A 44 -7.98 -10.14 -2.78
N ILE A 45 -8.54 -11.32 -2.55
CA ILE A 45 -9.30 -11.61 -1.32
C ILE A 45 -8.39 -11.49 -0.09
N SER A 46 -7.14 -11.93 -0.18
CA SER A 46 -6.16 -11.80 0.90
C SER A 46 -5.87 -10.33 1.23
N TYR A 47 -5.63 -9.47 0.23
CA TYR A 47 -5.44 -8.04 0.45
C TYR A 47 -6.65 -7.39 1.12
N ILE A 48 -7.86 -7.68 0.63
CA ILE A 48 -9.09 -7.17 1.21
C ILE A 48 -9.24 -7.65 2.66
N GLY A 49 -9.01 -8.94 2.91
CA GLY A 49 -9.13 -9.55 4.23
C GLY A 49 -8.18 -8.94 5.25
N VAL A 50 -6.90 -8.83 4.92
CA VAL A 50 -5.87 -8.25 5.80
C VAL A 50 -6.22 -6.80 6.16
N TYR A 51 -6.56 -5.96 5.18
CA TYR A 51 -6.91 -4.57 5.44
C TYR A 51 -8.23 -4.45 6.22
N THR A 52 -9.23 -5.27 5.93
CA THR A 52 -10.52 -5.25 6.63
C THR A 52 -10.36 -5.63 8.10
N ILE A 53 -9.64 -6.70 8.40
CA ILE A 53 -9.40 -7.16 9.77
C ILE A 53 -8.70 -6.07 10.58
N ILE A 54 -7.66 -5.44 10.02
CA ILE A 54 -6.90 -4.43 10.74
C ILE A 54 -7.70 -3.14 10.91
N LEU A 55 -8.43 -2.71 9.88
CA LEU A 55 -9.32 -1.55 9.95
C LEU A 55 -10.48 -1.74 10.93
N TRP A 56 -10.88 -2.99 11.20
CA TRP A 56 -11.84 -3.36 12.23
C TRP A 56 -11.21 -3.38 13.63
N LEU A 57 -10.01 -3.96 13.78
CA LEU A 57 -9.31 -4.10 15.05
C LEU A 57 -8.74 -2.78 15.61
N LEU A 58 -8.63 -1.74 14.78
CA LEU A 58 -7.93 -0.46 15.02
C LEU A 58 -8.53 0.45 16.13
N THR A 59 -9.35 -0.07 17.02
CA THR A 59 -10.15 0.74 17.95
C THR A 59 -9.38 1.36 19.12
N ASP A 60 -8.25 0.85 19.63
CA ASP A 60 -7.50 1.65 20.65
C ASP A 60 -6.05 1.25 21.03
N THR A 61 -5.39 0.29 20.36
CA THR A 61 -4.05 -0.16 20.80
C THR A 61 -2.92 0.31 19.89
N GLY A 62 -1.84 0.82 20.49
CA GLY A 62 -0.63 1.27 19.79
C GLY A 62 0.01 0.17 18.93
N THR A 63 -0.08 -1.09 19.37
CA THR A 63 0.41 -2.26 18.63
C THR A 63 -0.25 -2.41 17.25
N ILE A 64 -1.55 -2.14 17.13
CA ILE A 64 -2.27 -2.31 15.86
C ILE A 64 -1.85 -1.23 14.86
N LYS A 65 -1.46 -0.05 15.34
CA LYS A 65 -0.89 0.99 14.47
C LYS A 65 0.44 0.53 13.87
N ILE A 66 1.29 -0.13 14.65
CA ILE A 66 2.56 -0.69 14.15
C ILE A 66 2.30 -1.74 13.06
N ILE A 67 1.34 -2.65 13.29
CA ILE A 67 0.96 -3.67 12.32
C ILE A 67 0.43 -3.03 11.03
N LEU A 68 -0.44 -2.00 11.13
CA LEU A 68 -0.93 -1.27 9.95
C LEU A 68 0.21 -0.59 9.17
N THR A 69 1.16 0.03 9.87
CA THR A 69 2.34 0.64 9.23
C THR A 69 3.14 -0.41 8.47
N LEU A 70 3.39 -1.56 9.09
CA LEU A 70 4.19 -2.64 8.50
C LEU A 70 3.52 -3.21 7.24
N ILE A 71 2.19 -3.32 7.23
CA ILE A 71 1.42 -3.74 6.06
C ILE A 71 1.42 -2.69 4.96
N ASN A 72 1.33 -1.40 5.30
CA ASN A 72 1.48 -0.34 4.32
C ASN A 72 2.89 -0.34 3.69
N ILE A 73 3.94 -0.65 4.47
CA ILE A 73 5.31 -0.81 3.92
C ILE A 73 5.36 -1.97 2.92
N PHE A 74 4.81 -3.15 3.25
CA PHE A 74 4.73 -4.26 2.30
C PHE A 74 3.94 -3.89 1.04
N ALA A 75 2.84 -3.16 1.20
CA ALA A 75 2.05 -2.69 0.08
C ALA A 75 2.82 -1.73 -0.84
N VAL A 76 3.67 -0.86 -0.29
CA VAL A 76 4.58 -0.01 -1.07
C VAL A 76 5.54 -0.87 -1.88
N VAL A 77 6.15 -1.89 -1.26
CA VAL A 77 7.07 -2.80 -1.97
C VAL A 77 6.38 -3.52 -3.13
N ILE A 78 5.16 -4.04 -2.91
CA ILE A 78 4.38 -4.70 -3.97
C ILE A 78 3.98 -3.69 -5.06
N SER A 79 3.59 -2.47 -4.69
CA SER A 79 3.24 -1.42 -5.64
C SER A 79 4.43 -0.98 -6.49
N LEU A 80 5.64 -1.00 -5.94
CA LEU A 80 6.88 -0.80 -6.70
C LEU A 80 7.09 -1.90 -7.73
N THR A 81 6.76 -3.16 -7.39
CA THR A 81 6.81 -4.27 -8.35
C THR A 81 5.87 -4.01 -9.53
N PHE A 82 4.64 -3.56 -9.30
CA PHE A 82 3.71 -3.18 -10.38
C PHE A 82 4.26 -2.04 -11.25
N ALA A 83 4.85 -1.02 -10.64
CA ALA A 83 5.47 0.08 -11.39
C ALA A 83 6.64 -0.41 -12.26
N PHE A 84 7.48 -1.28 -11.71
CA PHE A 84 8.61 -1.87 -12.42
C PHE A 84 8.16 -2.80 -13.57
N SER A 85 7.18 -3.67 -13.32
CA SER A 85 6.56 -4.52 -14.35
C SER A 85 5.94 -3.69 -15.46
N GLY A 86 5.26 -2.59 -15.11
CA GLY A 86 4.68 -1.64 -16.07
C GLY A 86 5.73 -0.95 -16.94
N PHE A 87 6.92 -0.69 -16.41
CA PHE A 87 8.02 -0.05 -17.14
C PHE A 87 8.81 -1.03 -18.02
N MET A 88 9.07 -2.25 -17.52
CA MET A 88 9.99 -3.19 -18.14
C MET A 88 9.32 -4.30 -18.95
N SER A 89 8.11 -4.71 -18.57
CA SER A 89 7.49 -5.96 -19.07
C SER A 89 6.24 -5.73 -19.89
N PHE A 90 5.58 -4.58 -19.76
CA PHE A 90 4.31 -4.31 -20.45
C PHE A 90 4.40 -3.08 -21.35
N HIS A 91 3.93 -3.21 -22.59
CA HIS A 91 3.88 -2.14 -23.57
C HIS A 91 2.42 -1.73 -23.85
N GLY A 92 2.21 -0.46 -24.19
CA GLY A 92 0.88 0.08 -24.50
C GLY A 92 0.05 0.44 -23.25
N ILE A 93 -1.27 0.51 -23.43
CA ILE A 93 -2.21 1.04 -22.44
C ILE A 93 -2.15 0.28 -21.11
N THR A 94 -1.95 -1.03 -21.15
CA THR A 94 -1.86 -1.88 -19.96
C THR A 94 -0.62 -1.59 -19.13
N GLY A 95 0.54 -1.37 -19.78
CA GLY A 95 1.78 -0.99 -19.10
C GLY A 95 1.69 0.39 -18.45
N VAL A 96 1.15 1.37 -19.17
CA VAL A 96 0.90 2.72 -18.62
C VAL A 96 -0.05 2.67 -17.43
N SER A 97 -1.14 1.89 -17.53
CA SER A 97 -2.12 1.76 -16.44
C SER A 97 -1.51 1.11 -15.21
N LEU A 98 -0.74 0.04 -15.38
CA LEU A 98 -0.06 -0.64 -14.28
C LEU A 98 0.99 0.28 -13.62
N MET A 99 1.71 1.06 -14.42
CA MET A 99 2.67 2.04 -13.94
C MET A 99 1.99 3.13 -13.10
N VAL A 100 0.88 3.69 -13.58
CA VAL A 100 0.12 4.72 -12.84
C VAL A 100 -0.41 4.16 -11.53
N VAL A 101 -1.02 2.97 -11.55
CA VAL A 101 -1.55 2.32 -10.34
C VAL A 101 -0.43 2.00 -9.35
N GLY A 102 0.72 1.52 -9.83
CA GLY A 102 1.91 1.28 -9.01
C GLY A 102 2.44 2.55 -8.35
N ILE A 103 2.66 3.62 -9.11
CA ILE A 103 3.15 4.91 -8.59
C ILE A 103 2.16 5.49 -7.56
N VAL A 104 0.86 5.48 -7.86
CA VAL A 104 -0.17 5.96 -6.93
C VAL A 104 -0.18 5.13 -5.64
N GLY A 105 -0.08 3.80 -5.75
CA GLY A 105 0.02 2.90 -4.60
C GLY A 105 1.24 3.19 -3.73
N VAL A 106 2.39 3.47 -4.35
CA VAL A 106 3.63 3.85 -3.64
C VAL A 106 3.48 5.19 -2.92
N VAL A 107 3.03 6.23 -3.61
CA VAL A 107 2.91 7.59 -3.03
C VAL A 107 1.94 7.59 -1.85
N ILE A 108 0.77 6.96 -2.01
CA ILE A 108 -0.25 6.90 -0.97
C ILE A 108 0.15 5.96 0.16
N GLY A 109 0.84 4.85 -0.15
CA GLY A 109 1.39 3.93 0.84
C GLY A 109 2.44 4.60 1.72
N ILE A 110 3.39 5.34 1.14
CA ILE A 110 4.37 6.13 1.88
C ILE A 110 3.67 7.19 2.73
N TYR A 111 2.68 7.89 2.18
CA TYR A 111 1.90 8.85 2.95
C TYR A 111 1.18 8.21 4.14
N ALA A 112 0.60 7.01 3.97
CA ALA A 112 -0.06 6.28 5.04
C ALA A 112 0.93 5.83 6.13
N VAL A 113 2.14 5.42 5.74
CA VAL A 113 3.24 5.08 6.66
C VAL A 113 3.63 6.32 7.47
N LEU A 114 3.90 7.45 6.81
CA LEU A 114 4.30 8.70 7.48
C LEU A 114 3.20 9.25 8.39
N ALA A 115 1.93 9.19 7.97
CA ALA A 115 0.81 9.66 8.76
C ALA A 115 0.55 8.78 10.00
N ASN A 116 0.89 7.48 9.93
CA ASN A 116 0.68 6.53 11.02
C ASN A 116 1.90 6.44 11.96
N ASN A 117 3.12 6.56 11.42
CA ASN A 117 4.33 6.80 12.19
C ASN A 117 4.37 8.25 12.65
N LYS A 118 3.75 8.53 13.79
CA LYS A 118 4.36 9.49 14.70
C LYS A 118 5.71 8.91 15.18
N PHE A 119 6.75 8.95 14.34
CA PHE A 119 8.01 9.43 14.90
C PHE A 119 7.64 10.81 15.40
N THR A 120 7.49 10.89 16.72
CA THR A 120 7.72 12.12 17.47
C THR A 120 8.60 13.02 16.61
N THR A 121 8.06 14.14 16.13
CA THR A 121 8.79 15.39 16.32
C THR A 121 9.34 15.25 17.71
N VAL A 122 10.63 14.92 17.83
CA VAL A 122 11.35 15.07 19.08
C VAL A 122 10.94 16.47 19.48
N PRO A 123 10.23 16.68 20.61
CA PRO A 123 9.96 18.04 21.01
C PRO A 123 11.35 18.65 21.03
N HIS A 124 11.57 19.63 20.15
CA HIS A 124 12.75 20.45 20.18
C HIS A 124 12.61 21.14 21.52
N LYS A 125 13.11 20.49 22.57
CA LYS A 125 13.25 21.07 23.88
C LYS A 125 14.35 22.07 23.63
N SER A 126 13.92 23.27 23.19
CA SER A 126 14.67 24.49 23.40
C SER A 126 15.06 24.44 24.87
N SER A 127 16.28 23.99 25.12
CA SER A 127 16.97 24.19 26.38
C SER A 127 17.29 25.68 26.42
N ASP A 128 16.23 26.47 26.60
CA ASP A 128 16.33 27.84 27.04
C ASP A 128 16.37 27.79 28.57
N LYS A 129 17.40 28.45 29.10
CA LYS A 129 17.74 28.76 30.50
C LYS A 129 18.36 27.57 31.26
N THR A 130 19.60 27.67 31.75
CA THR A 130 20.06 28.76 32.62
C THR A 130 21.59 28.87 32.54
N ASP A 131 22.11 29.92 31.87
CA ASP A 131 23.46 30.41 32.12
C ASP A 131 23.38 31.37 33.32
N LYS A 132 24.13 31.00 34.37
CA LYS A 132 24.73 31.78 35.46
C LYS A 132 23.99 33.00 36.03
#